data_AF-X0T0K5-F1
#
_entry.id   AF-X0T0K5-F1
#
_cell.length_a   1.000
_cell.length_b   1.000
_cell.length_c   1.000
_cell.angle_alpha   90.00
_cell.angle_beta   90.00
_cell.angle_gamma   90.00
#
_symmetry.space_group_name_H-M   'P 1'
#
loop_
_entity.id
_entity.type
_entity.pdbx_description
1 polymer ?
#
loop_
_entity_poly.entity_id
_entity_poly.type
_entity_poly.pdbx_seq_one_letter_code
_entity_poly.pdbx_strand_id
1 'polypeptide(L)'
;HAKFHAANAAYQYYPEIKAENCSDPKKVTAACPKGIIGLNGKKPFIKDATKCDICRSCEEASEGSLKVESVPNKFIFNVESISGLDPAYIVGKAADILKEKGENLKKKLVKV
;
A
#
# COMPACT_ATOMS: atom_id res chain seq x y z
N HIS A 1 13.14 22.84 5.54
CA HIS A 1 12.58 22.92 6.90
C HIS A 1 11.23 22.23 6.90
N ALA A 2 10.90 21.41 7.91
CA ALA A 2 9.69 20.56 7.91
C ALA A 2 8.38 21.35 7.73
N LYS A 3 8.30 22.59 8.25
CA LYS A 3 7.18 23.53 8.05
C LYS A 3 6.78 23.82 6.59
N PHE A 4 7.61 23.46 5.60
CA PHE A 4 7.32 23.65 4.18
C PHE A 4 6.90 22.34 3.47
N HIS A 5 6.67 21.25 4.21
CA HIS A 5 6.16 20.02 3.62
C HIS A 5 4.73 20.24 3.13
N ALA A 6 4.46 19.82 1.89
CA ALA A 6 3.12 19.98 1.29
C ALA A 6 2.11 18.94 1.82
N ALA A 7 2.58 17.72 2.07
CA ALA A 7 1.78 16.56 2.46
C ALA A 7 2.59 15.56 3.29
N ASN A 8 1.88 14.75 4.08
CA ASN A 8 2.35 13.45 4.52
C ASN A 8 2.04 12.44 3.42
N ALA A 9 3.06 11.78 2.89
CA ALA A 9 2.92 10.81 1.82
C ALA A 9 3.59 9.49 2.19
N ALA A 10 2.87 8.39 2.02
CA ALA A 10 3.37 7.04 2.23
C ALA A 10 2.88 6.12 1.10
N TYR A 11 3.57 5.01 0.91
CA TYR A 11 3.15 3.98 -0.03
C TYR A 11 3.32 2.60 0.58
N GLN A 12 2.54 1.66 0.10
CA GLN A 12 2.71 0.24 0.35
C GLN A 12 2.47 -0.56 -0.93
N TYR A 13 2.98 -1.78 -0.99
CA TYR A 13 2.64 -2.69 -2.08
C TYR A 13 1.17 -3.11 -1.98
N TYR A 14 0.57 -3.40 -3.12
CA TYR A 14 -0.78 -3.94 -3.15
C TYR A 14 -0.78 -5.35 -2.54
N PRO A 15 -1.53 -5.60 -1.46
CA PRO A 15 -1.53 -6.89 -0.81
C PRO A 15 -2.41 -7.90 -1.55
N GLU A 16 -1.93 -9.13 -1.61
CA GLU A 16 -2.65 -10.31 -2.07
C GLU A 16 -2.57 -11.38 -1.00
N ILE A 17 -3.55 -12.27 -0.92
CA ILE A 17 -3.46 -13.46 -0.06
C ILE A 17 -3.56 -14.73 -0.87
N LYS A 18 -2.62 -15.64 -0.60
CA LYS A 18 -2.70 -17.04 -1.02
C LYS A 18 -3.25 -17.83 0.14
N ALA A 19 -4.46 -18.34 -0.02
CA ALA A 19 -5.17 -19.06 1.03
C ALA A 19 -5.64 -20.44 0.56
N GLU A 20 -5.55 -21.40 1.47
CA GLU A 20 -6.14 -22.72 1.40
C GLU A 20 -7.34 -22.82 2.36
N ASN A 21 -7.88 -24.01 2.55
CA ASN A 21 -8.98 -24.22 3.49
C ASN A 21 -8.45 -24.16 4.93
N CYS A 22 -8.92 -23.19 5.70
CA CYS A 22 -8.54 -23.07 7.11
C CYS A 22 -9.28 -24.10 7.98
N SER A 23 -8.58 -24.63 8.99
CA SER A 23 -9.15 -25.44 10.06
C SER A 23 -10.13 -24.64 10.92
N ASP A 24 -9.73 -23.43 11.33
CA ASP A 24 -10.55 -22.46 12.05
C ASP A 24 -10.62 -21.09 11.32
N PRO A 25 -11.55 -20.94 10.36
CA PRO A 25 -11.72 -19.70 9.62
C PRO A 25 -12.16 -18.50 10.49
N LYS A 26 -12.81 -18.76 11.63
CA LYS A 26 -13.30 -17.68 12.51
C LYS A 26 -12.13 -16.99 13.20
N LYS A 27 -11.15 -17.76 13.68
CA LYS A 27 -9.90 -17.23 14.26
C LYS A 27 -9.18 -16.30 13.27
N VAL A 28 -9.05 -16.71 12.01
CA VAL A 28 -8.40 -15.90 10.96
C VAL A 28 -9.15 -14.59 10.70
N THR A 29 -10.48 -14.62 10.62
CA THR A 29 -11.27 -13.40 10.43
C THR A 29 -11.19 -12.44 11.62
N ALA A 30 -11.22 -12.97 12.84
CA ALA A 30 -11.16 -12.18 14.07
C ALA A 30 -9.77 -11.56 14.32
N ALA A 31 -8.71 -12.19 13.82
CA ALA A 31 -7.34 -11.69 13.92
C ALA A 31 -7.10 -10.42 13.09
N CYS A 32 -7.96 -10.11 12.11
CA CYS A 32 -7.81 -8.91 11.30
C CYS A 32 -8.39 -7.69 12.03
N PRO A 33 -7.58 -6.71 12.48
CA PRO A 33 -8.08 -5.56 13.23
C PRO A 33 -9.00 -4.65 12.40
N LYS A 34 -8.86 -4.69 11.08
CA LYS A 34 -9.70 -3.90 10.14
C LYS A 34 -10.97 -4.62 9.72
N GLY A 35 -11.16 -5.91 10.08
CA GLY A 35 -12.33 -6.69 9.68
C GLY A 35 -12.48 -6.92 8.17
N ILE A 36 -11.39 -6.81 7.40
CA ILE A 36 -11.40 -6.88 5.93
C ILE A 36 -11.24 -8.29 5.36
N ILE A 37 -11.06 -9.31 6.22
CA ILE A 37 -11.04 -10.71 5.79
C ILE A 37 -12.49 -11.21 5.69
N GLY A 38 -12.87 -11.71 4.52
CA GLY A 38 -14.10 -12.45 4.25
C GLY A 38 -13.83 -13.94 4.15
N LEU A 39 -14.91 -14.73 4.11
CA LEU A 39 -14.85 -16.18 3.94
C LEU A 39 -15.70 -16.61 2.75
N ASN A 40 -15.15 -17.46 1.90
CA ASN A 40 -15.90 -18.23 0.92
C ASN A 40 -15.86 -19.71 1.34
N GLY A 41 -16.90 -20.14 2.06
CA GLY A 41 -16.85 -21.42 2.79
C GLY A 41 -15.77 -21.41 3.88
N LYS A 42 -14.75 -22.26 3.75
CA LYS A 42 -13.59 -22.30 4.66
C LYS A 42 -12.37 -21.51 4.17
N LYS A 43 -12.43 -20.91 2.97
CA LYS A 43 -11.30 -20.20 2.37
C LYS A 43 -11.39 -18.70 2.64
N PRO A 44 -10.43 -18.11 3.36
CA PRO A 44 -10.38 -16.66 3.57
C PRO A 44 -9.99 -15.90 2.29
N PHE A 45 -10.55 -14.70 2.14
CA PHE A 45 -10.21 -13.77 1.07
C PHE A 45 -10.21 -12.32 1.61
N ILE A 46 -9.48 -11.41 0.95
CA ILE A 46 -9.49 -9.98 1.32
C ILE A 46 -10.65 -9.31 0.58
N LYS A 47 -11.56 -8.67 1.32
CA LYS A 47 -12.70 -7.91 0.77
C LYS A 47 -12.25 -6.64 0.06
N ASP A 48 -11.31 -5.93 0.68
CA ASP A 48 -10.76 -4.67 0.18
C ASP A 48 -9.27 -4.60 0.51
N ALA A 49 -8.43 -4.78 -0.50
CA ALA A 49 -6.98 -4.79 -0.35
C ALA A 49 -6.40 -3.40 -0.08
N THR A 50 -7.14 -2.32 -0.39
CA THR A 50 -6.68 -0.94 -0.16
C THR A 50 -6.64 -0.57 1.33
N LYS A 51 -7.38 -1.31 2.15
CA LYS A 51 -7.49 -1.13 3.61
C LYS A 51 -6.60 -2.07 4.42
N CYS A 52 -5.88 -2.96 3.75
CA CYS A 52 -4.95 -3.87 4.42
C CYS A 52 -3.65 -3.14 4.71
N ASP A 53 -3.19 -3.23 5.96
CA ASP A 53 -1.93 -2.62 6.40
C ASP A 53 -0.75 -3.61 6.37
N ILE A 54 -0.93 -4.80 5.79
CA ILE A 54 0.08 -5.88 5.75
C ILE A 54 0.62 -6.21 7.17
N CYS A 55 -0.26 -6.16 8.18
CA CYS A 55 0.09 -6.46 9.58
C CYS A 55 0.40 -7.94 9.82
N ARG A 56 0.00 -8.83 8.90
CA ARG A 56 0.19 -10.29 8.93
C ARG A 56 -0.48 -11.05 10.08
N SER A 57 -1.29 -10.40 10.91
CA SER A 57 -2.00 -11.08 12.00
C SER A 57 -2.93 -12.20 11.52
N CYS A 58 -3.53 -12.09 10.33
CA CYS A 58 -4.33 -13.16 9.73
C CYS A 58 -3.49 -14.35 9.24
N GLU A 59 -2.24 -14.13 8.83
CA GLU A 59 -1.29 -15.19 8.44
C GLU A 59 -0.87 -15.98 9.69
N GLU A 60 -0.48 -15.28 10.75
CA GLU A 60 -0.14 -15.88 12.05
C GLU A 60 -1.30 -16.72 12.62
N ALA A 61 -2.52 -16.20 12.55
CA ALA A 61 -3.72 -16.89 13.02
C ALA A 61 -4.11 -18.12 12.18
N SER A 62 -3.63 -18.21 10.93
CA SER A 62 -4.02 -19.26 9.98
C SER A 62 -3.24 -20.56 10.10
N GLU A 63 -2.21 -20.60 10.95
CA GLU A 63 -1.37 -21.79 11.17
C GLU A 63 -0.80 -22.35 9.85
N GLY A 64 -0.45 -21.45 8.91
CA GLY A 64 0.13 -21.79 7.61
C GLY A 64 -0.87 -21.92 6.45
N SER A 65 -2.18 -21.81 6.72
CA SER A 65 -3.22 -21.93 5.68
C SER A 65 -3.42 -20.66 4.84
N LEU A 66 -2.88 -19.52 5.27
CA LEU A 66 -2.94 -18.24 4.56
C LEU A 66 -1.56 -17.59 4.57
N LYS A 67 -1.16 -17.03 3.43
CA LYS A 67 0.04 -16.22 3.28
C LYS A 67 -0.30 -14.87 2.64
N VAL A 68 0.18 -13.78 3.24
CA VAL A 68 0.06 -12.42 2.73
C VAL A 68 1.28 -12.12 1.85
N GLU A 69 1.04 -11.83 0.58
CA GLU A 69 2.07 -11.47 -0.39
C GLU A 69 1.85 -10.04 -0.91
N SER A 70 2.92 -9.47 -1.46
CA SER A 70 2.92 -8.15 -2.08
C SER A 70 3.03 -8.30 -3.59
N VAL A 71 2.10 -7.71 -4.34
CA VAL A 71 2.11 -7.77 -5.80
C VAL A 71 3.22 -6.85 -6.32
N PRO A 72 4.23 -7.37 -7.04
CA PRO A 72 5.30 -6.54 -7.60
C PRO A 72 4.73 -5.48 -8.55
N ASN A 73 5.34 -4.30 -8.56
CA ASN A 73 4.96 -3.17 -9.43
C ASN A 73 3.54 -2.61 -9.24
N LYS A 74 2.83 -3.01 -8.17
CA LYS A 74 1.50 -2.50 -7.83
C LYS A 74 1.54 -1.88 -6.44
N PHE A 75 1.17 -0.61 -6.35
CA PHE A 75 1.32 0.18 -5.13
C PHE A 75 0.02 0.89 -4.76
N ILE A 76 -0.19 1.08 -3.46
CA ILE A 76 -1.21 1.94 -2.90
C ILE A 76 -0.49 3.15 -2.32
N PHE A 77 -0.72 4.33 -2.90
CA PHE A 77 -0.20 5.60 -2.41
C PHE A 77 -1.26 6.29 -1.55
N ASN A 78 -0.86 6.72 -0.36
CA ASN A 78 -1.68 7.54 0.53
C ASN A 78 -1.01 8.90 0.68
N VAL A 79 -1.74 9.96 0.31
CA VAL A 79 -1.25 11.34 0.35
C VAL A 79 -2.26 12.19 1.12
N GLU A 80 -1.82 12.74 2.24
CA GLU A 80 -2.61 13.60 3.11
C GLU A 80 -2.00 15.01 3.11
N SER A 81 -2.76 16.00 2.64
CA SER A 81 -2.28 17.38 2.57
C SER A 81 -2.18 18.02 3.95
N ILE A 82 -1.07 18.72 4.21
CA ILE A 82 -0.86 19.54 5.42
C ILE A 82 -0.59 21.01 5.09
N SER A 83 -0.70 21.38 3.80
CA SER A 83 -0.39 22.71 3.29
C SER A 83 -1.61 23.48 2.77
N GLY A 84 -2.80 22.88 2.83
CA GLY A 84 -4.02 23.43 2.25
C GLY A 84 -4.11 23.26 0.72
N LEU A 85 -3.07 22.73 0.08
CA LEU A 85 -3.11 22.36 -1.33
C LEU A 85 -3.89 21.06 -1.53
N ASP A 86 -4.53 20.92 -2.68
CA ASP A 86 -5.22 19.68 -3.06
C ASP A 86 -4.21 18.52 -3.24
N PRO A 87 -4.47 17.31 -2.68
CA PRO A 87 -3.56 16.17 -2.83
C PRO A 87 -3.24 15.78 -4.27
N ALA A 88 -4.21 15.86 -5.20
CA ALA A 88 -3.96 15.54 -6.61
C ALA A 88 -3.04 16.59 -7.25
N TYR A 89 -3.21 17.87 -6.91
CA TYR A 89 -2.27 18.92 -7.30
C TYR A 89 -0.86 18.66 -6.77
N ILE A 90 -0.72 18.26 -5.49
CA ILE A 90 0.59 17.94 -4.89
C ILE A 90 1.28 16.81 -5.66
N VAL A 91 0.57 15.72 -5.96
CA VAL A 91 1.12 14.58 -6.71
C VAL A 91 1.52 14.99 -8.12
N GLY A 92 0.66 15.73 -8.83
CA GLY A 92 0.96 16.25 -10.17
C GLY A 92 2.20 17.13 -10.18
N LYS A 93 2.29 18.08 -9.24
CA LYS A 93 3.43 18.97 -9.14
C LYS A 93 4.73 18.24 -8.78
N ALA A 94 4.66 17.20 -7.94
CA ALA A 94 5.80 16.35 -7.62
C ALA A 94 6.34 15.62 -8.87
N ALA A 95 5.46 15.11 -9.73
CA ALA A 95 5.83 14.47 -10.99
C ALA A 95 6.51 15.45 -11.95
N ASP A 96 5.98 16.67 -12.08
CA ASP A 96 6.59 17.73 -12.90
C ASP A 96 8.01 18.09 -12.42
N ILE A 97 8.20 18.26 -11.10
CA ILE A 97 9.51 18.56 -10.51
C ILE A 97 10.49 17.40 -10.75
N LEU A 98 10.03 16.15 -10.64
CA LEU A 98 10.87 14.98 -10.93
C LEU A 98 11.32 14.96 -12.39
N LYS A 99 10.40 15.24 -13.32
CA LYS A 99 10.70 15.34 -14.75
C LYS A 99 11.72 16.45 -15.03
N GLU A 100 11.52 17.64 -14.47
CA GLU A 100 12.45 18.76 -14.64
C GLU A 100 13.86 18.43 -14.14
N LYS A 101 13.98 17.76 -12.98
CA LYS A 101 15.26 17.28 -12.45
C LYS A 101 15.94 16.29 -13.39
N GLY A 102 15.18 15.36 -13.98
CA GLY A 102 15.69 14.42 -14.97
C GLY A 102 16.25 15.11 -16.22
N GLU A 103 15.51 16.07 -16.78
CA GLU A 103 15.96 16.85 -17.93
C GLU A 103 17.20 17.70 -17.61
N ASN A 104 17.25 18.29 -16.42
CA ASN A 104 18.41 19.05 -15.96
C ASN A 104 19.65 18.16 -15.79
N LEU A 105 19.48 16.95 -15.29
CA LEU A 105 20.56 15.97 -15.20
C LEU A 105 21.08 15.60 -16.60
N LYS A 106 20.19 15.28 -17.53
CA LYS A 106 20.53 14.97 -18.92
C LYS A 106 21.34 16.09 -19.58
N LYS A 107 20.91 17.35 -19.42
CA LYS A 107 21.64 18.53 -19.94
C LYS A 107 23.04 18.68 -19.36
N LYS A 108 23.24 18.34 -18.09
CA LYS A 108 24.57 18.41 -17.46
C LYS A 108 25.49 17.29 -17.95
N LEU A 109 24.96 16.10 -18.17
CA LEU A 109 25.74 14.97 -18.68
C LEU A 109 26.23 15.18 -20.12
N VAL A 110 25.46 15.89 -20.96
CA VAL A 110 25.87 16.23 -22.33
C VAL A 110 26.97 17.31 -22.39
N LYS A 111 27.20 18.04 -21.30
CA LYS A 111 28.24 19.07 -21.19
C LYS A 111 29.57 18.54 -20.62
N VAL A 112 29.63 17.26 -20.30
CA VAL A 112 30.83 16.52 -19.87
C VAL A 112 31.33 15.72 -21.06
#